data_AF-A0A8J6IC64-F1
#
_entry.id   AF-A0A8J6IC64-F1
#
_cell.length_a   1.000
_cell.length_b   1.000
_cell.length_c   1.000
_cell.angle_alpha   90.00
_cell.angle_beta   90.00
_cell.angle_gamma   90.00
#
_symmetry.space_group_name_H-M   'P 1'
#
loop_
_entity.id
_entity.type
_entity.pdbx_description
1 polymer ?
#
loop_
_entity_poly.entity_id
_entity_poly.type
_entity_poly.pdbx_seq_one_letter_code
_entity_poly.pdbx_strand_id
1 'polypeptide(L)'
;MGTLADLRANVGASIFARVAGPEGPARRERILGTPGPRWFAEDRPIRRVHGDAAMFVGGLRALLLQSLHPLAMAGVVGHSGYRGDPWGRLQRTSTFLATTTFGTAQDAQAAVDQVLGIHGRVRGTAPDGRPYSADDPHLLQWVHVAEIDSFLRAHQRFGARALNADEADAYVADAAHIARSLGVPAPPLTVAELSACLDSYRAELAGTAEARAAARYLVFTPPLPVLVRAPYAVLAANAVALL
;
A
#
# COMPACT_ATOMS: atom_id res chain seq x y z
N MET A 1 -16.54 -7.93 29.89
CA MET A 1 -17.07 -7.18 28.74
C MET A 1 -15.88 -6.58 28.01
N GLY A 2 -15.48 -7.17 26.87
CA GLY A 2 -14.31 -6.68 26.11
C GLY A 2 -14.56 -5.28 25.58
N THR A 3 -13.59 -4.39 25.71
CA THR A 3 -13.72 -3.01 25.26
C THR A 3 -13.73 -2.94 23.73
N LEU A 4 -14.26 -1.85 23.15
CA LEU A 4 -14.20 -1.61 21.70
C LEU A 4 -12.76 -1.63 21.15
N ALA A 5 -11.77 -1.32 21.98
CA ALA A 5 -10.36 -1.43 21.66
C ALA A 5 -9.91 -2.90 21.51
N ASP A 6 -10.35 -3.79 22.41
CA ASP A 6 -10.05 -5.22 22.36
C ASP A 6 -10.68 -5.89 21.13
N LEU A 7 -11.91 -5.48 20.77
CA LEU A 7 -12.59 -5.98 19.58
C LEU A 7 -11.85 -5.56 18.29
N ARG A 8 -11.36 -4.31 18.24
CA ARG A 8 -10.55 -3.78 17.12
C ARG A 8 -9.23 -4.51 16.98
N ALA A 9 -8.53 -4.75 18.09
CA ALA A 9 -7.27 -5.50 18.09
C ALA A 9 -7.47 -6.95 17.59
N ASN A 10 -8.54 -7.61 18.03
CA ASN A 10 -8.84 -9.00 17.65
C ASN A 10 -9.24 -9.16 16.17
N VAL A 11 -10.05 -8.24 15.63
CA VAL A 11 -10.39 -8.24 14.20
C VAL A 11 -9.15 -7.98 13.35
N GLY A 12 -8.33 -6.98 13.73
CA GLY A 12 -7.06 -6.67 13.07
C GLY A 12 -6.10 -7.86 13.05
N ALA A 13 -5.96 -8.56 14.18
CA ALA A 13 -5.13 -9.76 14.30
C ALA A 13 -5.63 -10.91 13.41
N SER A 14 -6.95 -11.10 13.30
CA SER A 14 -7.54 -12.17 12.46
C SER A 14 -7.35 -11.94 10.96
N ILE A 15 -7.33 -10.67 10.51
CA ILE A 15 -7.06 -10.29 9.12
C ILE A 15 -5.55 -10.33 8.89
N PHE A 16 -4.75 -9.85 9.83
CA PHE A 16 -3.28 -9.87 9.79
C PHE A 16 -2.72 -11.30 9.72
N ALA A 17 -3.17 -12.22 10.57
CA ALA A 17 -2.73 -13.62 10.56
C ALA A 17 -2.98 -14.28 9.20
N ARG A 18 -4.09 -13.87 8.59
CA ARG A 18 -4.47 -14.28 7.27
C ARG A 18 -3.50 -13.66 6.25
N VAL A 19 -3.35 -12.32 6.23
CA VAL A 19 -2.48 -11.58 5.29
C VAL A 19 -1.02 -11.98 5.41
N ALA A 20 -0.59 -12.44 6.57
CA ALA A 20 0.78 -12.89 6.81
C ALA A 20 1.02 -14.31 6.25
N GLY A 21 -0.04 -15.09 6.01
CA GLY A 21 0.05 -16.49 5.58
C GLY A 21 0.63 -17.42 6.67
N PRO A 22 0.77 -18.72 6.38
CA PRO A 22 1.30 -19.71 7.33
C PRO A 22 2.75 -19.41 7.76
N GLU A 23 3.55 -18.78 6.89
CA GLU A 23 4.91 -18.34 7.21
C GLU A 23 4.98 -16.98 7.91
N GLY A 24 3.84 -16.34 8.17
CA GLY A 24 3.73 -15.00 8.72
C GLY A 24 4.55 -14.76 10.00
N PRO A 25 4.42 -15.62 11.03
CA PRO A 25 5.19 -15.49 12.27
C PRO A 25 6.70 -15.54 12.05
N ALA A 26 7.19 -16.55 11.30
CA ALA A 26 8.61 -16.70 11.01
C ALA A 26 9.15 -15.54 10.17
N ARG A 27 8.37 -15.02 9.22
CA ARG A 27 8.74 -13.85 8.41
C ARG A 27 8.82 -12.59 9.27
N ARG A 28 7.84 -12.38 10.16
CA ARG A 28 7.85 -11.26 11.11
C ARG A 28 9.07 -11.31 12.01
N GLU A 29 9.38 -12.49 12.55
CA GLU A 29 10.57 -12.70 13.39
C GLU A 29 11.85 -12.39 12.62
N ARG A 30 11.99 -12.83 11.36
CA ARG A 30 13.15 -12.47 10.52
C ARG A 30 13.26 -10.97 10.29
N ILE A 31 12.17 -10.29 9.92
CA ILE A 31 12.18 -8.86 9.64
C ILE A 31 12.55 -8.04 10.90
N LEU A 32 11.94 -8.36 12.04
CA LEU A 32 12.13 -7.59 13.28
C LEU A 32 13.39 -7.99 14.05
N GLY A 33 13.73 -9.27 14.03
CA GLY A 33 14.75 -9.87 14.89
C GLY A 33 16.17 -9.92 14.29
N THR A 34 16.34 -9.76 12.97
CA THR A 34 17.67 -9.81 12.35
C THR A 34 18.51 -8.60 12.76
N PRO A 35 19.66 -8.75 13.44
CA PRO A 35 20.48 -7.60 13.86
C PRO A 35 21.02 -6.82 12.66
N GLY A 36 21.13 -5.49 12.78
CA GLY A 36 21.75 -4.64 11.74
C GLY A 36 21.15 -3.23 11.65
N PRO A 37 21.76 -2.33 10.87
CA PRO A 37 21.22 -0.99 10.65
C PRO A 37 19.86 -1.06 9.94
N ARG A 38 19.02 -0.03 10.14
CA ARG A 38 17.67 0.12 9.57
C ARG A 38 17.60 1.43 8.80
N TRP A 39 16.78 1.51 7.74
CA TRP A 39 16.54 2.79 7.06
C TRP A 39 15.87 3.82 7.97
N PHE A 40 15.01 3.35 8.86
CA PHE A 40 14.23 4.20 9.76
C PHE A 40 14.47 3.81 11.22
N ALA A 41 14.86 4.80 12.03
CA ALA A 41 14.96 4.66 13.48
C ALA A 41 13.60 4.33 14.11
N GLU A 42 13.60 3.75 15.32
CA GLU A 42 12.40 3.20 15.96
C GLU A 42 11.29 4.23 16.20
N ASP A 43 11.66 5.48 16.44
CA ASP A 43 10.78 6.62 16.71
C ASP A 43 10.23 7.31 15.46
N ARG A 44 10.69 6.91 14.25
CA ARG A 44 10.25 7.52 13.00
C ARG A 44 8.75 7.31 12.74
N PRO A 45 8.01 8.33 12.25
CA PRO A 45 6.57 8.23 11.99
C PRO A 45 6.18 7.08 11.05
N ILE A 46 6.99 6.74 10.05
CA ILE A 46 6.70 5.63 9.13
C ILE A 46 6.51 4.29 9.83
N ARG A 47 7.28 4.01 10.89
CA ARG A 47 7.13 2.77 11.67
C ARG A 47 5.82 2.74 12.44
N ARG A 48 5.36 3.89 12.94
CA ARG A 48 4.05 4.03 13.61
C ARG A 48 2.90 3.87 12.63
N VAL A 49 2.96 4.51 11.45
CA VAL A 49 1.90 4.37 10.44
C VAL A 49 1.82 2.93 9.93
N HIS A 50 2.95 2.34 9.53
CA HIS A 50 2.97 0.99 8.95
C HIS A 50 2.77 -0.13 9.99
N GLY A 51 2.94 0.17 11.28
CA GLY A 51 2.64 -0.75 12.39
C GLY A 51 1.18 -0.71 12.86
N ASP A 52 0.38 0.24 12.39
CA ASP A 52 -1.00 0.45 12.84
C ASP A 52 -2.02 -0.35 12.00
N ALA A 53 -3.09 -0.84 12.64
CA ALA A 53 -4.17 -1.56 11.95
C ALA A 53 -4.93 -0.71 10.92
N ALA A 54 -4.86 0.62 11.01
CA ALA A 54 -5.39 1.55 10.02
C ALA A 54 -4.82 1.30 8.61
N MET A 55 -3.66 0.66 8.49
CA MET A 55 -3.06 0.21 7.22
C MET A 55 -4.01 -0.65 6.38
N PHE A 56 -4.94 -1.41 6.98
CA PHE A 56 -5.91 -2.17 6.19
C PHE A 56 -6.90 -1.29 5.44
N VAL A 57 -7.38 -0.23 6.08
CA VAL A 57 -8.25 0.77 5.44
C VAL A 57 -7.47 1.55 4.39
N GLY A 58 -6.26 2.00 4.75
CA GLY A 58 -5.39 2.73 3.83
C GLY A 58 -4.99 1.90 2.61
N GLY A 59 -4.71 0.60 2.78
CA GLY A 59 -4.36 -0.28 1.67
C GLY A 59 -5.52 -0.51 0.71
N LEU A 60 -6.75 -0.68 1.22
CA LEU A 60 -7.93 -0.77 0.36
C LEU A 60 -8.17 0.53 -0.40
N ARG A 61 -8.03 1.68 0.26
CA ARG A 61 -8.14 3.00 -0.41
C ARG A 61 -7.06 3.17 -1.47
N ALA A 62 -5.82 2.81 -1.17
CA ALA A 62 -4.70 2.88 -2.11
C ALA A 62 -4.99 2.07 -3.38
N LEU A 63 -5.47 0.84 -3.25
CA LEU A 63 -5.84 0.01 -4.40
C LEU A 63 -6.95 0.62 -5.25
N LEU A 64 -7.98 1.21 -4.61
CA LEU A 64 -9.05 1.91 -5.31
C LEU A 64 -8.53 3.14 -6.05
N LEU A 65 -7.74 3.98 -5.38
CA LEU A 65 -7.18 5.19 -5.96
C LEU A 65 -6.23 4.86 -7.11
N GLN A 66 -5.24 3.98 -6.88
CA GLN A 66 -4.26 3.53 -7.88
C GLN A 66 -4.93 3.00 -9.16
N SER A 67 -6.07 2.31 -9.02
CA SER A 67 -6.82 1.75 -10.17
C SER A 67 -7.37 2.80 -11.13
N LEU A 68 -7.46 4.07 -10.72
CA LEU A 68 -7.99 5.14 -11.56
C LEU A 68 -7.03 5.58 -12.66
N HIS A 69 -5.73 5.29 -12.57
CA HIS A 69 -4.80 5.62 -13.65
C HIS A 69 -4.83 4.50 -14.71
N PRO A 70 -5.25 4.76 -15.96
CA PRO A 70 -5.48 3.69 -16.95
C PRO A 70 -4.26 2.83 -17.24
N LEU A 71 -3.07 3.43 -17.38
CA LEU A 71 -1.83 2.70 -17.67
C LEU A 71 -1.35 1.84 -16.50
N ALA A 72 -1.39 2.37 -15.27
CA ALA A 72 -1.08 1.59 -14.07
C ALA A 72 -2.05 0.39 -13.94
N MET A 73 -3.35 0.62 -14.17
CA MET A 73 -4.35 -0.43 -14.14
C MET A 73 -4.16 -1.48 -15.25
N ALA A 74 -3.73 -1.07 -16.45
CA ALA A 74 -3.39 -1.99 -17.53
C ALA A 74 -2.23 -2.92 -17.14
N GLY A 75 -1.19 -2.39 -16.47
CA GLY A 75 -0.11 -3.19 -15.89
C GLY A 75 -0.60 -4.21 -14.86
N VAL A 76 -1.52 -3.80 -13.98
CA VAL A 76 -2.16 -4.70 -13.00
C VAL A 76 -2.94 -5.82 -13.71
N VAL A 77 -3.77 -5.49 -14.69
CA VAL A 77 -4.57 -6.50 -15.42
C VAL A 77 -3.68 -7.47 -16.18
N GLY A 78 -2.66 -6.98 -16.88
CA GLY A 78 -1.81 -7.80 -17.73
C GLY A 78 -0.86 -8.74 -16.99
N HIS A 79 -0.41 -8.36 -15.78
CA HIS A 79 0.76 -9.01 -15.17
C HIS A 79 0.62 -9.42 -13.70
N SER A 80 -0.45 -9.01 -12.99
CA SER A 80 -0.49 -9.20 -11.53
C SER A 80 -1.24 -10.45 -11.04
N GLY A 81 -2.00 -11.14 -11.90
CA GLY A 81 -2.83 -12.27 -11.49
C GLY A 81 -3.85 -11.93 -10.38
N TYR A 82 -4.23 -10.65 -10.20
CA TYR A 82 -4.95 -10.17 -9.02
C TYR A 82 -6.29 -10.87 -8.73
N ARG A 83 -6.91 -11.48 -9.75
CA ARG A 83 -8.15 -12.26 -9.58
C ARG A 83 -7.91 -13.70 -9.14
N GLY A 84 -6.78 -14.29 -9.54
CA GLY A 84 -6.43 -15.70 -9.29
C GLY A 84 -5.70 -15.92 -7.97
N ASP A 85 -4.81 -15.00 -7.59
CA ASP A 85 -4.07 -15.02 -6.32
C ASP A 85 -4.08 -13.63 -5.64
N PRO A 86 -5.25 -13.13 -5.22
CA PRO A 86 -5.35 -11.84 -4.53
C PRO A 86 -4.56 -11.84 -3.21
N TRP A 87 -4.43 -13.02 -2.59
CA TRP A 87 -3.87 -13.15 -1.26
C TRP A 87 -2.36 -13.22 -1.23
N GLY A 88 -1.77 -14.00 -2.12
CA GLY A 88 -0.34 -13.97 -2.34
C GLY A 88 0.11 -12.60 -2.85
N ARG A 89 -0.71 -11.89 -3.64
CA ARG A 89 -0.41 -10.49 -4.02
C ARG A 89 -0.35 -9.57 -2.80
N LEU A 90 -1.38 -9.62 -1.94
CA LEU A 90 -1.40 -8.81 -0.73
C LEU A 90 -0.25 -9.17 0.24
N GLN A 91 0.09 -10.46 0.34
CA GLN A 91 1.27 -10.95 1.08
C GLN A 91 2.58 -10.38 0.55
N ARG A 92 2.77 -10.32 -0.77
CA ARG A 92 3.98 -9.78 -1.39
C ARG A 92 4.14 -8.29 -1.10
N THR A 93 3.07 -7.51 -1.25
CA THR A 93 3.09 -6.07 -0.93
C THR A 93 3.28 -5.83 0.56
N SER A 94 2.57 -6.56 1.43
CA SER A 94 2.73 -6.40 2.89
C SER A 94 4.14 -6.79 3.36
N THR A 95 4.72 -7.85 2.77
CA THR A 95 6.12 -8.22 2.99
C THR A 95 7.05 -7.10 2.55
N PHE A 96 6.86 -6.53 1.36
CA PHE A 96 7.70 -5.44 0.86
C PHE A 96 7.67 -4.23 1.80
N LEU A 97 6.47 -3.77 2.20
CA LEU A 97 6.32 -2.66 3.14
C LEU A 97 6.95 -2.98 4.49
N ALA A 98 6.74 -4.18 5.02
CA ALA A 98 7.30 -4.59 6.29
C ALA A 98 8.84 -4.67 6.25
N THR A 99 9.40 -5.24 5.19
CA THR A 99 10.86 -5.36 5.02
C THR A 99 11.51 -3.99 4.86
N THR A 100 10.96 -3.12 4.01
CA THR A 100 11.53 -1.78 3.78
C THR A 100 11.39 -0.85 5.00
N THR A 101 10.37 -1.06 5.84
CA THR A 101 10.12 -0.21 7.02
C THR A 101 10.83 -0.71 8.28
N PHE A 102 10.83 -2.03 8.50
CA PHE A 102 11.26 -2.62 9.77
C PHE A 102 12.49 -3.53 9.65
N GLY A 103 12.79 -4.03 8.45
CA GLY A 103 13.91 -4.93 8.16
C GLY A 103 15.24 -4.21 8.07
N THR A 104 16.35 -4.98 8.04
CA THR A 104 17.70 -4.41 7.90
C THR A 104 17.79 -3.54 6.66
N ALA A 105 18.66 -2.52 6.64
CA ALA A 105 18.90 -1.70 5.45
C ALA A 105 19.33 -2.55 4.24
N GLN A 106 20.03 -3.67 4.50
CA GLN A 106 20.41 -4.66 3.49
C GLN A 106 19.18 -5.39 2.94
N ASP A 107 18.29 -5.91 3.81
CA ASP A 107 17.07 -6.60 3.37
C ASP A 107 16.11 -5.65 2.64
N ALA A 108 16.03 -4.41 3.12
CA ALA A 108 15.24 -3.35 2.51
C ALA A 108 15.75 -3.04 1.08
N GLN A 109 17.06 -2.91 0.90
CA GLN A 109 17.65 -2.73 -0.43
C GLN A 109 17.43 -3.96 -1.32
N ALA A 110 17.63 -5.17 -0.81
CA ALA A 110 17.40 -6.41 -1.56
C ALA A 110 15.93 -6.53 -2.02
N ALA A 111 14.98 -6.11 -1.18
CA ALA A 111 13.56 -6.08 -1.54
C ALA A 111 13.28 -5.05 -2.65
N VAL A 112 13.93 -3.88 -2.61
CA VAL A 112 13.87 -2.89 -3.70
C VAL A 112 14.45 -3.46 -5.00
N ASP A 113 15.64 -4.05 -4.96
CA ASP A 113 16.30 -4.62 -6.13
C ASP A 113 15.45 -5.72 -6.78
N GLN A 114 14.78 -6.54 -5.96
CA GLN A 114 13.83 -7.54 -6.43
C GLN A 114 12.64 -6.91 -7.16
N VAL A 115 12.05 -5.85 -6.60
CA VAL A 115 10.92 -5.14 -7.23
C VAL A 115 11.35 -4.50 -8.54
N LEU A 116 12.51 -3.82 -8.57
CA LEU A 116 13.08 -3.24 -9.79
C LEU A 116 13.29 -4.31 -10.89
N GLY A 117 13.86 -5.46 -10.52
CA GLY A 117 14.05 -6.57 -11.46
C GLY A 117 12.74 -7.18 -11.98
N ILE A 118 11.64 -7.11 -11.22
CA ILE A 118 10.31 -7.49 -11.70
C ILE A 118 9.75 -6.41 -12.62
N HIS A 119 9.77 -5.15 -12.19
CA HIS A 119 9.19 -4.02 -12.92
C HIS A 119 9.85 -3.82 -14.29
N GLY A 120 11.17 -4.04 -14.42
CA GLY A 120 11.86 -3.96 -15.71
C GLY A 120 11.36 -4.94 -16.77
N ARG A 121 10.62 -5.99 -16.38
CA ARG A 121 10.01 -6.99 -17.28
C ARG A 121 8.52 -6.76 -17.53
N VAL A 122 7.87 -5.87 -16.78
CA VAL A 122 6.42 -5.63 -16.88
C VAL A 122 6.17 -4.46 -17.82
N ARG A 123 5.85 -4.79 -19.07
CA ARG A 123 5.63 -3.83 -20.16
C ARG A 123 4.47 -4.31 -21.03
N GLY A 124 3.77 -3.38 -21.68
CA GLY A 124 2.69 -3.75 -22.60
C GLY A 124 1.99 -2.55 -23.21
N THR A 125 0.83 -2.80 -23.79
CA THR A 125 -0.02 -1.77 -24.39
C THR A 125 -1.40 -1.81 -23.72
N ALA A 126 -1.90 -0.66 -23.32
CA ALA A 126 -3.24 -0.51 -22.73
C ALA A 126 -4.34 -0.65 -23.81
N PRO A 127 -5.60 -0.90 -23.42
CA PRO A 127 -6.71 -1.04 -24.38
C PRO A 127 -6.93 0.18 -25.30
N ASP A 128 -6.48 1.36 -24.89
CA ASP A 128 -6.53 2.60 -25.66
C ASP A 128 -5.32 2.79 -26.61
N GLY A 129 -4.45 1.80 -26.72
CA GLY A 129 -3.29 1.79 -27.62
C GLY A 129 -2.03 2.43 -27.05
N ARG A 130 -2.07 3.05 -25.86
CA ARG A 130 -0.87 3.64 -25.25
C ARG A 130 0.05 2.57 -24.65
N PRO A 131 1.38 2.67 -24.82
CA PRO A 131 2.31 1.78 -24.16
C PRO A 131 2.36 2.08 -22.65
N TYR A 132 2.70 1.07 -21.86
CA TYR A 132 3.01 1.23 -20.43
C TYR A 132 4.25 0.41 -20.06
N SER A 133 4.94 0.88 -19.02
CA SER A 133 6.04 0.17 -18.37
C SER A 133 5.93 0.32 -16.86
N ALA A 134 6.16 -0.74 -16.08
CA ALA A 134 6.12 -0.65 -14.62
C ALA A 134 7.34 0.05 -14.02
N ASP A 135 8.39 0.28 -14.81
CA ASP A 135 9.55 1.09 -14.46
C ASP A 135 9.43 2.56 -14.95
N ASP A 136 8.28 2.96 -15.50
CA ASP A 136 8.01 4.37 -15.86
C ASP A 136 7.96 5.23 -14.58
N PRO A 137 8.89 6.21 -14.41
CA PRO A 137 8.92 7.10 -13.26
C PRO A 137 7.60 7.81 -12.97
N HIS A 138 6.83 8.16 -14.02
CA HIS A 138 5.54 8.84 -13.88
C HIS A 138 4.48 7.91 -13.27
N LEU A 139 4.46 6.64 -13.67
CA LEU A 139 3.54 5.65 -13.10
C LEU A 139 3.97 5.19 -11.71
N LEU A 140 5.28 5.07 -11.48
CA LEU A 140 5.83 4.80 -10.14
C LEU A 140 5.45 5.89 -9.15
N GLN A 141 5.57 7.16 -9.56
CA GLN A 141 5.17 8.30 -8.74
C GLN A 141 3.67 8.27 -8.42
N TRP A 142 2.80 8.00 -9.41
CA TRP A 142 1.37 7.84 -9.16
C TRP A 142 1.07 6.77 -8.11
N VAL A 143 1.63 5.57 -8.28
CA VAL A 143 1.40 4.45 -7.37
C VAL A 143 1.84 4.81 -5.96
N HIS A 144 3.00 5.45 -5.84
CA HIS A 144 3.55 5.91 -4.56
C HIS A 144 2.66 6.97 -3.90
N VAL A 145 2.31 8.07 -4.57
CA VAL A 145 1.55 9.15 -3.92
C VAL A 145 0.13 8.72 -3.54
N ALA A 146 -0.50 7.87 -4.36
CA ALA A 146 -1.79 7.28 -4.04
C ALA A 146 -1.71 6.36 -2.80
N GLU A 147 -0.61 5.65 -2.63
CA GLU A 147 -0.36 4.79 -1.46
C GLU A 147 -0.13 5.61 -0.18
N ILE A 148 0.81 6.55 -0.22
CA ILE A 148 1.21 7.35 0.96
C ILE A 148 0.07 8.24 1.46
N ASP A 149 -0.69 8.89 0.58
CA ASP A 149 -1.87 9.65 0.97
C ASP A 149 -2.94 8.76 1.61
N SER A 150 -3.12 7.54 1.08
CA SER A 150 -4.10 6.60 1.62
C SER A 150 -3.74 6.10 3.02
N PHE A 151 -2.47 5.73 3.24
CA PHE A 151 -2.00 5.31 4.56
C PHE A 151 -2.03 6.46 5.57
N LEU A 152 -1.59 7.66 5.18
CA LEU A 152 -1.63 8.83 6.05
C LEU A 152 -3.06 9.18 6.45
N ARG A 153 -4.00 9.27 5.49
CA ARG A 153 -5.41 9.58 5.78
C ARG A 153 -6.06 8.54 6.70
N ALA A 154 -5.82 7.26 6.43
CA ALA A 154 -6.34 6.20 7.27
C ALA A 154 -5.77 6.27 8.69
N HIS A 155 -4.47 6.52 8.83
CA HIS A 155 -3.83 6.65 10.13
C HIS A 155 -4.31 7.89 10.91
N GLN A 156 -4.45 9.04 10.26
CA GLN A 156 -4.99 10.25 10.89
C GLN A 156 -6.43 10.03 11.39
N ARG A 157 -7.24 9.24 10.66
CA ARG A 157 -8.65 9.01 10.99
C ARG A 157 -8.88 7.90 12.01
N PHE A 158 -8.10 6.83 11.94
CA PHE A 158 -8.37 5.56 12.63
C PHE A 158 -7.18 5.03 13.45
N GLY A 159 -6.00 5.62 13.29
CA GLY A 159 -4.81 5.20 14.01
C GLY A 159 -4.91 5.45 15.51
N ALA A 160 -4.10 4.73 16.28
CA ALA A 160 -4.11 4.84 17.74
C ALA A 160 -3.75 6.26 18.22
N ARG A 161 -2.85 6.95 17.51
CA ARG A 161 -2.45 8.34 17.77
C ARG A 161 -2.20 9.06 16.44
N ALA A 162 -3.01 10.09 16.16
CA ALA A 162 -2.81 10.99 15.04
C ALA A 162 -1.39 11.59 15.01
N LEU A 163 -0.87 11.82 13.80
CA LEU A 163 0.39 12.53 13.60
C LEU A 163 0.13 14.03 13.72
N ASN A 164 1.01 14.77 14.40
CA ASN A 164 1.04 16.23 14.23
C ASN A 164 1.58 16.61 12.83
N ALA A 165 1.59 17.90 12.49
CA ALA A 165 2.01 18.37 11.17
C ALA A 165 3.45 17.96 10.82
N ASP A 166 4.40 18.18 11.73
CA ASP A 166 5.81 17.83 11.52
C ASP A 166 6.01 16.31 11.40
N GLU A 167 5.30 15.52 12.20
CA GLU A 167 5.29 14.07 12.13
C GLU A 167 4.71 13.57 10.79
N ALA A 168 3.70 14.25 10.25
CA ALA A 168 3.09 13.92 8.97
C ALA A 168 4.02 14.24 7.79
N ASP A 169 4.70 15.40 7.81
CA ASP A 169 5.73 15.71 6.81
C ASP A 169 6.92 14.74 6.93
N ALA A 170 7.35 14.41 8.14
CA ALA A 170 8.39 13.41 8.36
C ALA A 170 7.99 12.01 7.85
N TYR A 171 6.71 11.63 7.95
CA TYR A 171 6.20 10.40 7.33
C TYR A 171 6.32 10.42 5.81
N VAL A 172 5.93 11.53 5.16
CA VAL A 172 6.04 11.67 3.70
C VAL A 172 7.51 11.64 3.27
N ALA A 173 8.39 12.35 3.98
CA ALA A 173 9.82 12.33 3.71
C ALA A 173 10.47 10.94 3.90
N ASP A 174 10.04 10.17 4.90
CA ASP A 174 10.48 8.77 5.10
C ASP A 174 10.05 7.91 3.91
N ALA A 175 8.79 8.01 3.49
CA ALA A 175 8.25 7.26 2.37
C ALA A 175 8.94 7.64 1.03
N ALA A 176 9.32 8.90 0.87
CA ALA A 176 10.07 9.41 -0.27
C ALA A 176 11.44 8.74 -0.44
N HIS A 177 12.07 8.27 0.65
CA HIS A 177 13.30 7.47 0.57
C HIS A 177 13.06 6.17 -0.21
N ILE A 178 11.99 5.45 0.12
CA ILE A 178 11.62 4.20 -0.56
C ILE A 178 11.29 4.46 -2.04
N ALA A 179 10.53 5.53 -2.33
CA ALA A 179 10.19 5.90 -3.70
C ALA A 179 11.42 6.21 -4.57
N ARG A 180 12.40 6.95 -4.02
CA ARG A 180 13.68 7.19 -4.72
C ARG A 180 14.40 5.88 -5.02
N SER A 181 14.48 4.98 -4.06
CA SER A 181 15.10 3.66 -4.25
C SER A 181 14.38 2.83 -5.30
N LEU A 182 13.07 3.01 -5.49
CA LEU A 182 12.27 2.38 -6.54
C LEU A 182 12.32 3.10 -7.90
N GLY A 183 13.06 4.20 -8.03
CA GLY A 183 13.25 4.91 -9.30
C GLY A 183 12.38 6.16 -9.50
N VAL A 184 11.68 6.65 -8.47
CA VAL A 184 11.00 7.96 -8.53
C VAL A 184 12.03 9.08 -8.32
N PRO A 185 12.30 9.97 -9.29
CA PRO A 185 13.39 10.94 -9.17
C PRO A 185 13.17 12.02 -8.11
N ALA A 186 11.94 12.54 -8.03
CA ALA A 186 11.57 13.65 -7.15
C ALA A 186 10.22 13.39 -6.45
N PRO A 187 10.14 12.40 -5.55
CA PRO A 187 8.93 12.16 -4.77
C PRO A 187 8.67 13.32 -3.79
N PRO A 188 7.40 13.58 -3.43
CA PRO A 188 7.05 14.61 -2.47
C PRO A 188 7.69 14.33 -1.11
N LEU A 189 8.08 15.38 -0.39
CA LEU A 189 8.72 15.34 0.93
C LEU A 189 7.79 15.88 2.02
N THR A 190 6.74 16.61 1.66
CA THR A 190 5.75 17.17 2.59
C THR A 190 4.33 16.76 2.20
N VAL A 191 3.40 16.87 3.15
CA VAL A 191 1.96 16.64 2.90
C VAL A 191 1.42 17.61 1.86
N ALA A 192 1.92 18.86 1.84
CA ALA A 192 1.53 19.85 0.84
C ALA A 192 1.97 19.43 -0.57
N GLU A 193 3.23 18.99 -0.73
CA GLU A 193 3.74 18.46 -2.00
C GLU A 193 3.03 17.18 -2.43
N LEU A 194 2.70 16.30 -1.48
CA LEU A 194 1.92 15.09 -1.74
C LEU A 194 0.54 15.43 -2.30
N SER A 195 -0.16 16.39 -1.69
CA SER A 195 -1.46 16.85 -2.17
C SER A 195 -1.36 17.49 -3.56
N ALA A 196 -0.38 18.37 -3.78
CA ALA A 196 -0.16 19.01 -5.06
C ALA A 196 0.14 17.99 -6.18
N CYS A 197 0.94 16.97 -5.86
CA CYS A 197 1.23 15.88 -6.77
C CYS A 197 -0.02 15.06 -7.11
N LEU A 198 -0.86 14.71 -6.13
CA LEU A 198 -2.14 14.03 -6.42
C LEU A 198 -3.04 14.85 -7.34
N ASP A 199 -3.13 16.16 -7.10
CA ASP A 199 -3.96 17.04 -7.92
C ASP A 199 -3.43 17.15 -9.37
N SER A 200 -2.12 17.05 -9.60
CA SER A 200 -1.56 17.08 -10.95
C SER A 200 -1.98 15.88 -11.81
N TYR A 201 -2.28 14.72 -11.20
CA TYR A 201 -2.75 13.55 -11.93
C TYR A 201 -4.23 13.61 -12.31
N ARG A 202 -5.04 14.54 -11.78
CA ARG A 202 -6.51 14.51 -11.94
C ARG A 202 -6.99 14.36 -13.38
N ALA A 203 -6.32 15.01 -14.33
CA ALA A 203 -6.68 14.95 -15.74
C ALA A 203 -6.39 13.59 -16.41
N GLU A 204 -5.54 12.77 -15.80
CA GLU A 204 -5.12 11.45 -16.29
C GLU A 204 -5.98 10.31 -15.71
N LEU A 205 -6.74 10.59 -14.64
CA LEU A 205 -7.54 9.61 -13.93
C LEU A 205 -8.88 9.36 -14.62
N ALA A 206 -9.25 8.09 -14.76
CA ALA A 206 -10.51 7.70 -15.33
C ALA A 206 -11.09 6.48 -14.62
N GLY A 207 -12.41 6.49 -14.39
CA GLY A 207 -13.15 5.29 -14.01
C GLY A 207 -13.29 4.35 -15.20
N THR A 208 -12.23 3.65 -15.59
CA THR A 208 -12.27 2.68 -16.71
C THR A 208 -13.12 1.45 -16.36
N ALA A 209 -13.38 0.59 -17.36
CA ALA A 209 -14.09 -0.67 -17.10
C ALA A 209 -13.30 -1.55 -16.11
N GLU A 210 -11.98 -1.56 -16.24
CA GLU A 210 -11.02 -2.27 -15.40
C GLU A 210 -11.02 -1.69 -13.98
N ALA A 211 -10.97 -0.37 -13.82
CA ALA A 211 -11.03 0.30 -12.52
C ALA A 211 -12.34 -0.03 -11.79
N ARG A 212 -13.48 0.08 -12.47
CA ARG A 212 -14.79 -0.31 -11.91
C ARG A 212 -14.89 -1.79 -11.59
N ALA A 213 -14.22 -2.66 -12.35
CA ALA A 213 -14.20 -4.09 -12.07
C ALA A 213 -13.34 -4.38 -10.83
N ALA A 214 -12.19 -3.72 -10.68
CA ALA A 214 -11.37 -3.81 -9.48
C ALA A 214 -12.10 -3.29 -8.24
N ALA A 215 -12.75 -2.12 -8.34
CA ALA A 215 -13.56 -1.59 -7.25
C ALA A 215 -14.70 -2.53 -6.85
N ARG A 216 -15.41 -3.12 -7.82
CA ARG A 216 -16.45 -4.12 -7.53
C ARG A 216 -15.90 -5.36 -6.85
N TYR A 217 -14.76 -5.86 -7.35
CA TYR A 217 -14.08 -7.01 -6.77
C TYR A 217 -13.62 -6.77 -5.33
N LEU A 218 -13.03 -5.60 -5.07
CA LEU A 218 -12.56 -5.22 -3.74
C LEU A 218 -13.71 -4.92 -2.79
N VAL A 219 -14.78 -4.26 -3.21
CA VAL A 219 -15.82 -3.79 -2.27
C VAL A 219 -16.96 -4.79 -2.11
N PHE A 220 -17.42 -5.41 -3.20
CA PHE A 220 -18.69 -6.15 -3.20
C PHE A 220 -18.52 -7.66 -3.37
N THR A 221 -17.50 -8.10 -4.10
CA THR A 221 -17.28 -9.53 -4.36
C THR A 221 -15.89 -10.00 -3.92
N PRO A 222 -15.43 -9.69 -2.70
CA PRO A 222 -14.12 -10.15 -2.26
C PRO A 222 -14.17 -11.68 -2.10
N PRO A 223 -13.15 -12.44 -2.55
CA PRO A 223 -13.12 -13.90 -2.46
C PRO A 223 -12.79 -14.34 -1.03
N LEU A 224 -13.68 -13.98 -0.11
CA LEU A 224 -13.53 -14.13 1.31
C LEU A 224 -14.53 -15.17 1.84
N PRO A 225 -14.10 -16.04 2.78
CA PRO A 225 -15.01 -16.89 3.54
C PRO A 225 -16.12 -16.05 4.17
N VAL A 226 -17.34 -16.58 4.20
CA VAL A 226 -18.54 -15.84 4.66
C VAL A 226 -18.32 -15.18 6.03
N LEU A 227 -17.65 -15.88 6.94
CA LEU A 227 -17.38 -15.43 8.31
C LEU A 227 -16.55 -14.13 8.39
N VAL A 228 -15.71 -13.84 7.40
CA VAL A 228 -14.88 -12.61 7.41
C VAL A 228 -15.43 -11.50 6.52
N ARG A 229 -16.54 -11.72 5.82
CA ARG A 229 -17.13 -10.71 4.92
C ARG A 229 -17.63 -9.48 5.66
N ALA A 230 -18.27 -9.65 6.83
CA ALA A 230 -18.79 -8.52 7.60
C ALA A 230 -17.67 -7.61 8.16
N PRO A 231 -16.62 -8.13 8.83
CA PRO A 231 -15.47 -7.32 9.23
C PRO A 231 -14.79 -6.62 8.03
N TYR A 232 -14.64 -7.33 6.92
CA TYR A 232 -14.04 -6.77 5.71
C TYR A 232 -14.91 -5.66 5.08
N ALA A 233 -16.24 -5.83 5.05
CA ALA A 233 -17.16 -4.81 4.55
C ALA A 233 -17.05 -3.49 5.32
N VAL A 234 -16.80 -3.56 6.64
CA VAL A 234 -16.52 -2.36 7.44
C VAL A 234 -15.23 -1.68 6.98
N LEU A 235 -14.16 -2.45 6.74
CA LEU A 235 -12.91 -1.88 6.21
C LEU A 235 -13.11 -1.24 4.83
N ALA A 236 -13.81 -1.93 3.93
CA ALA A 236 -14.09 -1.46 2.58
C ALA A 236 -14.95 -0.17 2.60
N ALA A 237 -15.98 -0.12 3.44
CA ALA A 237 -16.82 1.07 3.59
C ALA A 237 -16.01 2.27 4.11
N ASN A 238 -15.13 2.06 5.10
CA ASN A 238 -14.26 3.13 5.60
C ASN A 238 -13.22 3.57 4.55
N ALA A 239 -12.72 2.65 3.73
CA ALA A 239 -11.81 2.99 2.64
C ALA A 239 -12.49 3.86 1.58
N VAL A 240 -13.73 3.53 1.21
CA VAL A 240 -14.55 4.33 0.28
C VAL A 240 -14.90 5.69 0.87
N ALA A 241 -15.22 5.77 2.16
CA ALA A 241 -15.53 7.02 2.84
C ALA A 241 -14.34 7.99 2.94
N LEU A 242 -13.12 7.52 2.68
CA LEU A 242 -11.90 8.33 2.65
C LEU A 242 -11.48 8.78 1.25
N LEU A 243 -12.17 8.36 0.18
CA LEU A 243 -11.86 8.76 -1.19
C LEU A 243 -12.11 10.26 -1.43
#